data_AF-A0A0Q7BGI4-F1
#
_entry.id   AF-A0A0Q7BGI4-F1
#
_cell.length_a   1.000
_cell.length_b   1.000
_cell.length_c   1.000
_cell.angle_alpha   90.00
_cell.angle_beta   90.00
_cell.angle_gamma   90.00
#
_symmetry.space_group_name_H-M   'P 1'
#
loop_
_entity.id
_entity.type
_entity.pdbx_description
1 polymer ?
#
loop_
_entity_poly.entity_id
_entity_poly.type
_entity_poly.pdbx_seq_one_letter_code
_entity_poly.pdbx_strand_id
1 'polypeptide(L)'
;MKRVSGILIVLLTTLGLTFGTVGTAAAVTQSSAASQFSAAGIGWTSSGGCTDPGNSTCTSFEGIRQATIDGAITLKNASGCSLTITGGTETGHAGGQYSHSTGYKLDFSRTACLTTWVHNTYTYSGTRTDGTPLYTAASGNVYADEGNHWDVLYYSCGC
;
A
#
# COMPACT_ATOMS: atom_id res chain seq x y z
N MET A 1 -25.37 75.21 10.32
CA MET A 1 -24.16 74.76 11.05
C MET A 1 -23.88 73.31 10.68
N LYS A 2 -22.64 73.06 10.22
CA LYS A 2 -21.86 71.81 10.09
C LYS A 2 -22.54 70.45 9.77
N ARG A 3 -22.16 69.90 8.62
CA ARG A 3 -22.22 68.51 8.19
C ARG A 3 -21.41 67.61 9.13
N VAL A 4 -21.86 66.37 9.38
CA VAL A 4 -20.96 65.21 9.53
C VAL A 4 -21.63 63.98 8.91
N SER A 5 -21.08 63.54 7.77
CA SER A 5 -21.31 62.23 7.18
C SER A 5 -20.65 61.16 8.05
N GLY A 6 -21.43 60.18 8.52
CA GLY A 6 -20.90 58.96 9.11
C GLY A 6 -20.79 57.87 8.04
N ILE A 7 -19.58 57.59 7.58
CA ILE A 7 -19.26 56.43 6.74
C ILE A 7 -19.28 55.20 7.64
N LEU A 8 -20.24 54.30 7.45
CA LEU A 8 -20.25 52.99 8.09
C LEU A 8 -19.37 52.04 7.26
N ILE A 9 -18.19 51.73 7.79
CA ILE A 9 -17.22 50.80 7.21
C ILE A 9 -17.79 49.39 7.36
N VAL A 10 -18.17 48.76 6.25
CA VAL A 10 -18.50 47.33 6.21
C VAL A 10 -17.19 46.56 6.25
N LEU A 11 -16.83 46.04 7.44
CA LEU A 11 -15.72 45.11 7.59
C LEU A 11 -16.16 43.74 7.04
N LEU A 12 -15.77 43.44 5.80
CA LEU A 12 -15.98 42.14 5.18
C LEU A 12 -14.89 41.19 5.71
N THR A 13 -15.19 40.44 6.78
CA THR A 13 -14.30 39.38 7.27
C THR A 13 -14.32 38.23 6.27
N THR A 14 -13.30 38.14 5.43
CA THR A 14 -13.07 37.00 4.54
C THR A 14 -12.72 35.78 5.40
N LEU A 15 -13.65 34.83 5.49
CA LEU A 15 -13.39 33.52 6.06
C LEU A 15 -12.51 32.74 5.08
N GLY A 16 -11.19 32.79 5.30
CA GLY A 16 -10.23 32.01 4.55
C GLY A 16 -10.41 30.52 4.87
N LEU A 17 -11.08 29.78 3.98
CA LEU A 17 -11.02 28.33 3.98
C LEU A 17 -9.62 27.90 3.54
N THR A 18 -8.78 27.56 4.51
CA THR A 18 -7.52 26.86 4.23
C THR A 18 -7.86 25.46 3.75
N PHE A 19 -7.73 25.21 2.45
CA PHE A 19 -7.63 23.84 1.93
C PHE A 19 -6.36 23.24 2.53
N GLY A 20 -6.52 22.38 3.53
CA GLY A 20 -5.42 21.56 4.02
C GLY A 20 -4.84 20.80 2.83
N THR A 21 -3.54 20.95 2.59
CA THR A 21 -2.83 20.03 1.71
C THR A 21 -3.07 18.63 2.26
N VAL A 22 -3.81 17.79 1.52
CA VAL A 22 -3.78 16.35 1.74
C VAL A 22 -2.32 15.95 1.60
N GLY A 23 -1.63 15.85 2.74
CA GLY A 23 -0.28 15.33 2.76
C GLY A 23 -0.37 13.95 2.14
N THR A 24 0.34 13.74 1.03
CA THR A 24 0.72 12.40 0.62
C THR A 24 1.23 11.72 1.87
N ALA A 25 0.50 10.72 2.39
CA ALA A 25 0.93 9.93 3.53
C ALA A 25 2.43 9.67 3.36
N ALA A 26 3.24 10.11 4.32
CA ALA A 26 4.69 10.20 4.14
C ALA A 26 5.21 8.87 3.60
N ALA A 27 5.66 8.89 2.35
CA ALA A 27 6.11 7.70 1.65
C ALA A 27 7.33 7.16 2.42
N VAL A 28 7.32 5.87 2.75
CA VAL A 28 8.33 5.28 3.63
C VAL A 28 9.60 5.05 2.82
N THR A 29 10.76 5.34 3.41
CA THR A 29 12.05 5.09 2.76
C THR A 29 12.36 3.60 2.72
N GLN A 30 13.18 3.19 1.74
CA GLN A 30 13.67 1.81 1.60
C GLN A 30 14.15 1.20 2.93
N SER A 31 15.03 1.92 3.62
CA SER A 31 15.69 1.44 4.86
C SER A 31 14.72 1.35 6.03
N SER A 32 13.78 2.29 6.14
CA SER A 32 12.74 2.27 7.18
C SER A 32 11.80 1.07 6.97
N ALA A 33 11.30 0.87 5.75
CA ALA A 33 10.42 -0.25 5.44
C ALA A 33 11.12 -1.61 5.65
N ALA A 34 12.36 -1.76 5.16
CA ALA A 34 13.16 -2.95 5.37
C ALA A 34 13.38 -3.27 6.86
N SER A 35 13.63 -2.25 7.68
CA SER A 35 13.79 -2.42 9.13
C SER A 35 12.49 -2.91 9.80
N GLN A 36 11.34 -2.37 9.39
CA GLN A 36 10.04 -2.79 9.90
C GLN A 36 9.71 -4.24 9.50
N PHE A 37 9.92 -4.61 8.23
CA PHE A 37 9.73 -5.99 7.78
C PHE A 37 10.65 -6.97 8.49
N SER A 38 11.93 -6.63 8.64
CA SER A 38 12.90 -7.46 9.36
C SER A 38 12.50 -7.65 10.82
N ALA A 39 12.07 -6.58 11.52
CA ALA A 39 11.60 -6.65 12.90
C ALA A 39 10.35 -7.54 13.06
N ALA A 40 9.49 -7.60 12.03
CA ALA A 40 8.33 -8.49 11.99
C ALA A 40 8.64 -9.92 11.52
N GLY A 41 9.90 -10.24 11.19
CA GLY A 41 10.30 -11.55 10.68
C GLY A 41 9.77 -11.83 9.27
N ILE A 42 9.63 -10.79 8.44
CA ILE A 42 9.30 -10.88 7.02
C ILE A 42 10.59 -10.70 6.22
N GLY A 43 10.93 -11.70 5.41
CA GLY A 43 12.09 -11.65 4.52
C GLY A 43 11.73 -11.07 3.16
N TRP A 44 12.74 -10.81 2.33
CA TRP A 44 12.54 -10.43 0.92
C TRP A 44 13.69 -10.88 0.05
N THR A 45 13.44 -10.98 -1.25
CA THR A 45 14.43 -11.31 -2.29
C THR A 45 14.20 -10.44 -3.51
N SER A 46 15.27 -9.93 -4.12
CA SER A 46 15.24 -9.23 -5.40
C SER A 46 15.98 -10.04 -6.45
N SER A 47 15.33 -10.34 -7.57
CA SER A 47 15.96 -11.06 -8.69
C SER A 47 17.09 -10.26 -9.34
N GLY A 48 16.97 -8.92 -9.37
CA GLY A 48 18.00 -8.00 -9.83
C GLY A 48 19.06 -7.64 -8.77
N GLY A 49 18.89 -8.08 -7.52
CA GLY A 49 19.82 -7.76 -6.42
C GLY A 49 19.88 -6.27 -6.06
N CYS A 50 18.77 -5.54 -6.24
CA CYS A 50 18.72 -4.09 -6.16
C CYS A 50 17.42 -3.58 -5.52
N THR A 51 17.38 -2.28 -5.23
CA THR A 51 16.25 -1.58 -4.57
C THR A 51 15.82 -0.32 -5.33
N ASP A 52 16.09 -0.26 -6.63
CA ASP A 52 15.69 0.85 -7.49
C ASP A 52 14.23 0.69 -7.95
N PRO A 53 13.30 1.59 -7.57
CA PRO A 53 11.90 1.49 -7.97
C PRO A 53 11.69 1.71 -9.49
N GLY A 54 12.68 2.28 -10.19
CA GLY A 54 12.68 2.43 -11.64
C GLY A 54 13.02 1.15 -12.41
N ASN A 55 13.35 0.04 -11.74
CA ASN A 55 13.76 -1.20 -12.37
C ASN A 55 12.87 -2.37 -11.93
N SER A 56 12.18 -3.00 -12.89
CA SER A 56 11.20 -4.07 -12.66
C SER A 56 11.77 -5.40 -12.15
N THR A 57 13.08 -5.51 -11.97
CA THR A 57 13.74 -6.68 -11.35
C THR A 57 14.19 -6.41 -9.92
N CYS A 58 14.13 -5.15 -9.47
CA CYS A 58 14.42 -4.79 -8.09
C CYS A 58 13.21 -5.07 -7.21
N THR A 59 13.46 -5.42 -5.95
CA THR A 59 12.44 -5.37 -4.91
C THR A 59 12.73 -4.13 -4.09
N SER A 60 12.08 -3.04 -4.45
CA SER A 60 12.22 -1.78 -3.73
C SER A 60 11.05 -1.59 -2.77
N PHE A 61 11.28 -0.84 -1.72
CA PHE A 61 10.30 -0.35 -0.76
C PHE A 61 10.34 1.18 -0.71
N GLU A 62 11.13 1.82 -1.58
CA GLU A 62 11.22 3.27 -1.64
C GLU A 62 9.86 3.84 -2.05
N GLY A 63 9.29 4.65 -1.17
CA GLY A 63 7.98 5.25 -1.39
C GLY A 63 6.80 4.33 -1.08
N ILE A 64 7.03 3.14 -0.50
CA ILE A 64 5.94 2.26 -0.07
C ILE A 64 5.07 2.95 0.99
N ARG A 65 3.77 2.64 1.02
CA ARG A 65 2.85 3.20 2.00
C ARG A 65 2.99 2.51 3.34
N GLN A 66 2.92 3.26 4.44
CA GLN A 66 2.91 2.68 5.79
C GLN A 66 1.77 1.65 5.96
N ALA A 67 0.58 1.93 5.43
CA ALA A 67 -0.55 0.99 5.48
C ALA A 67 -0.26 -0.36 4.77
N THR A 68 0.56 -0.36 3.72
CA THR A 68 0.99 -1.57 3.02
C THR A 68 1.95 -2.38 3.89
N ILE A 69 2.90 -1.71 4.56
CA ILE A 69 3.80 -2.34 5.54
C ILE A 69 3.00 -2.98 6.67
N ASP A 70 2.11 -2.20 7.30
CA ASP A 70 1.27 -2.64 8.41
C ASP A 70 0.38 -3.82 7.99
N GLY A 71 -0.19 -3.76 6.78
CA GLY A 71 -0.98 -4.85 6.20
C GLY A 71 -0.20 -6.16 6.04
N ALA A 72 1.05 -6.10 5.62
CA ALA A 72 1.91 -7.28 5.53
C ALA A 72 2.26 -7.85 6.91
N ILE A 73 2.50 -6.98 7.90
CA ILE A 73 2.76 -7.37 9.29
C ILE A 73 1.50 -8.02 9.90
N THR A 74 0.32 -7.46 9.64
CA THR A 74 -0.96 -8.05 10.05
C THR A 74 -1.14 -9.43 9.44
N LEU A 75 -0.89 -9.59 8.13
CA LEU A 75 -0.92 -10.90 7.47
C LEU A 75 0.04 -11.90 8.11
N LYS A 76 1.28 -11.48 8.38
CA LYS A 76 2.31 -12.31 9.04
C LYS A 76 1.82 -12.81 10.39
N ASN A 77 1.28 -11.92 11.22
CA ASN A 77 0.81 -12.25 12.56
C ASN A 77 -0.44 -13.13 12.55
N ALA A 78 -1.40 -12.84 11.66
CA ALA A 78 -2.65 -13.59 11.56
C ALA A 78 -2.47 -14.99 10.98
N SER A 79 -1.58 -15.12 9.98
CA SER A 79 -1.32 -16.42 9.34
C SER A 79 -0.34 -17.29 10.12
N GLY A 80 0.60 -16.68 10.85
CA GLY A 80 1.75 -17.38 11.44
C GLY A 80 2.73 -17.94 10.40
N CYS A 81 2.49 -17.73 9.11
CA CYS A 81 3.31 -18.26 8.03
C CYS A 81 4.62 -17.49 7.87
N SER A 82 5.67 -18.14 7.38
CA SER A 82 6.82 -17.42 6.85
C SER A 82 6.41 -16.66 5.60
N LEU A 83 6.76 -15.37 5.53
CA LEU A 83 6.51 -14.52 4.38
C LEU A 83 7.86 -14.07 3.78
N THR A 84 7.95 -14.16 2.45
CA THR A 84 9.07 -13.64 1.67
C THR A 84 8.51 -12.72 0.60
N ILE A 85 8.82 -11.43 0.68
CA ILE A 85 8.45 -10.44 -0.33
C ILE A 85 9.33 -10.64 -1.57
N THR A 86 8.72 -10.68 -2.75
CA THR A 86 9.40 -10.87 -4.04
C THR A 86 9.28 -9.66 -4.97
N GLY A 87 8.42 -8.71 -4.61
CA GLY A 87 8.14 -7.47 -5.34
C GLY A 87 7.51 -6.45 -4.39
N GLY A 88 7.77 -5.16 -4.61
CA GLY A 88 7.26 -4.07 -3.80
C GLY A 88 6.95 -2.84 -4.64
N THR A 89 7.71 -1.78 -4.49
CA THR A 89 7.56 -0.55 -5.28
C THR A 89 8.46 -0.59 -6.51
N GLU A 90 7.93 -1.05 -7.63
CA GLU A 90 8.67 -1.11 -8.90
C GLU A 90 7.80 -0.75 -10.11
N THR A 91 8.48 -0.42 -11.21
CA THR A 91 7.86 -0.32 -12.54
C THR A 91 7.66 -1.71 -13.18
N GLY A 92 7.08 -1.74 -14.38
CA GLY A 92 6.91 -2.97 -15.16
C GLY A 92 5.55 -3.66 -15.02
N HIS A 93 4.70 -3.18 -14.09
CA HIS A 93 3.30 -3.60 -13.94
C HIS A 93 2.33 -2.58 -14.54
N ALA A 94 1.05 -2.96 -14.62
CA ALA A 94 -0.01 -2.02 -14.96
C ALA A 94 0.01 -0.82 -13.99
N GLY A 95 0.09 0.38 -14.54
CA GLY A 95 0.05 1.62 -13.76
C GLY A 95 -1.34 1.91 -13.19
N GLY A 96 -1.44 2.94 -12.36
CA GLY A 96 -2.69 3.37 -11.73
C GLY A 96 -2.47 3.77 -10.28
N GLN A 97 -3.55 4.22 -9.61
CA GLN A 97 -3.50 4.60 -8.20
C GLN A 97 -3.19 3.41 -7.28
N TYR A 98 -3.63 2.20 -7.66
CA TYR A 98 -3.52 0.98 -6.86
C TYR A 98 -2.50 0.04 -7.52
N SER A 99 -1.21 0.40 -7.46
CA SER A 99 -0.13 -0.29 -8.17
C SER A 99 1.10 -0.52 -7.28
N HIS A 100 2.07 -1.28 -7.81
CA HIS A 100 3.42 -1.41 -7.23
C HIS A 100 4.10 -0.04 -7.15
N SER A 101 4.19 0.67 -8.27
CA SER A 101 4.82 1.99 -8.36
C SER A 101 4.23 3.07 -7.44
N THR A 102 3.02 2.86 -6.91
CA THR A 102 2.36 3.77 -5.95
C THR A 102 2.40 3.25 -4.51
N GLY A 103 3.12 2.15 -4.26
CA GLY A 103 3.35 1.60 -2.93
C GLY A 103 2.13 0.90 -2.33
N TYR A 104 1.13 0.53 -3.14
CA TYR A 104 -0.10 -0.12 -2.69
C TYR A 104 -0.02 -1.66 -2.69
N LYS A 105 0.98 -2.23 -3.35
CA LYS A 105 1.07 -3.66 -3.58
C LYS A 105 2.38 -4.23 -3.05
N LEU A 106 2.33 -5.50 -2.67
CA LEU A 106 3.49 -6.33 -2.39
C LEU A 106 3.25 -7.70 -3.03
N ASP A 107 4.31 -8.24 -3.61
CA ASP A 107 4.32 -9.63 -4.05
C ASP A 107 4.93 -10.52 -2.97
N PHE A 108 4.33 -11.67 -2.71
CA PHE A 108 4.89 -12.67 -1.81
C PHE A 108 5.14 -13.99 -2.53
N SER A 109 6.22 -14.66 -2.14
CA SER A 109 6.45 -16.06 -2.53
C SER A 109 5.22 -16.92 -2.21
N ARG A 110 4.78 -17.71 -3.20
CA ARG A 110 3.64 -18.63 -3.04
C ARG A 110 4.05 -19.87 -2.27
N THR A 111 3.94 -19.81 -0.94
CA THR A 111 4.21 -20.96 -0.07
C THR A 111 2.93 -21.74 0.21
N ALA A 112 3.05 -23.05 0.46
CA ALA A 112 1.91 -23.88 0.84
C ALA A 112 1.19 -23.34 2.09
N CYS A 113 1.93 -22.86 3.10
CA CYS A 113 1.35 -22.28 4.31
C CYS A 113 0.46 -21.08 3.98
N LEU A 114 1.02 -20.08 3.27
CA LEU A 114 0.28 -18.86 2.96
C LEU A 114 -0.92 -19.16 2.05
N THR A 115 -0.74 -20.01 1.04
CA THR A 115 -1.80 -20.37 0.11
C THR A 115 -2.96 -21.06 0.82
N THR A 116 -2.69 -22.08 1.63
CA THR A 116 -3.73 -22.76 2.40
C THR A 116 -4.43 -21.82 3.37
N TRP A 117 -3.67 -20.95 4.06
CA TRP A 117 -4.26 -20.01 4.99
C TRP A 117 -5.18 -19.00 4.30
N VAL A 118 -4.75 -18.38 3.18
CA VAL A 118 -5.56 -17.42 2.41
C VAL A 118 -6.83 -18.07 1.87
N HIS A 119 -6.72 -19.24 1.23
CA HIS A 119 -7.88 -19.95 0.67
C HIS A 119 -8.91 -20.35 1.74
N ASN A 120 -8.47 -20.65 2.96
CA ASN A 120 -9.37 -21.04 4.06
C ASN A 120 -9.93 -19.86 4.84
N THR A 121 -9.24 -18.72 4.87
CA THR A 121 -9.57 -17.59 5.75
C THR A 121 -10.28 -16.47 5.01
N TYR A 122 -9.89 -16.20 3.76
CA TYR A 122 -10.41 -15.09 2.98
C TYR A 122 -11.48 -15.53 1.99
N THR A 123 -12.40 -14.62 1.69
CA THR A 123 -13.53 -14.92 0.82
C THR A 123 -13.09 -14.88 -0.63
N TYR A 124 -13.33 -15.95 -1.38
CA TYR A 124 -13.17 -15.93 -2.83
C TYR A 124 -14.07 -14.86 -3.46
N SER A 125 -13.47 -13.89 -4.15
CA SER A 125 -14.14 -12.71 -4.69
C SER A 125 -14.20 -12.71 -6.22
N GLY A 126 -14.01 -13.87 -6.85
CA GLY A 126 -14.05 -14.04 -8.29
C GLY A 126 -12.67 -14.06 -8.93
N THR A 127 -12.61 -13.65 -10.19
CA THR A 127 -11.42 -13.79 -11.04
C THR A 127 -11.15 -12.48 -11.76
N ARG A 128 -9.88 -12.06 -11.85
CA ARG A 128 -9.44 -10.95 -12.70
C ARG A 128 -9.66 -11.29 -14.18
N THR A 129 -9.57 -10.29 -15.05
CA THR A 129 -9.75 -10.46 -16.51
C THR A 129 -8.76 -11.43 -17.16
N ASP A 130 -7.59 -11.63 -16.55
CA ASP A 130 -6.54 -12.55 -17.00
C ASP A 130 -6.73 -13.99 -16.48
N GLY A 131 -7.80 -14.27 -15.72
CA GLY A 131 -8.05 -15.60 -15.15
C GLY A 131 -7.49 -15.80 -13.75
N THR A 132 -6.85 -14.79 -13.15
CA THR A 132 -6.27 -14.88 -11.80
C THR A 132 -7.34 -14.90 -10.70
N PRO A 133 -7.41 -15.96 -9.86
CA PRO A 133 -8.31 -16.03 -8.71
C PRO A 133 -8.03 -14.92 -7.68
N LEU A 134 -9.09 -14.32 -7.14
CA LEU A 134 -9.02 -13.28 -6.11
C LEU A 134 -9.64 -13.76 -4.79
N TYR A 135 -8.98 -13.41 -3.69
CA TYR A 135 -9.45 -13.62 -2.33
C TYR A 135 -9.43 -12.28 -1.60
N THR A 136 -10.54 -11.91 -0.98
CA THR A 136 -10.68 -10.63 -0.28
C THR A 136 -10.76 -10.86 1.23
N ALA A 137 -9.88 -10.19 1.95
CA ALA A 137 -9.90 -10.16 3.41
C ALA A 137 -11.06 -9.28 3.91
N ALA A 138 -11.49 -9.48 5.15
CA ALA A 138 -12.53 -8.63 5.77
C ALA A 138 -12.14 -7.14 5.82
N SER A 139 -10.84 -6.84 5.81
CA SER A 139 -10.29 -5.48 5.74
C SER A 139 -10.43 -4.81 4.37
N GLY A 140 -10.91 -5.54 3.37
CA GLY A 140 -10.99 -5.13 1.97
C GLY A 140 -9.71 -5.36 1.17
N ASN A 141 -8.59 -5.77 1.78
CA ASN A 141 -7.36 -6.10 1.06
C ASN A 141 -7.57 -7.30 0.14
N VAL A 142 -6.99 -7.25 -1.06
CA VAL A 142 -7.23 -8.24 -2.13
C VAL A 142 -5.97 -9.02 -2.43
N TYR A 143 -6.08 -10.34 -2.46
CA TYR A 143 -5.01 -11.30 -2.66
C TYR A 143 -5.26 -12.04 -3.97
N ALA A 144 -4.39 -11.82 -4.95
CA ALA A 144 -4.43 -12.52 -6.22
C ALA A 144 -3.47 -13.70 -6.22
N ASP A 145 -4.00 -14.88 -6.52
CA ASP A 145 -3.22 -16.09 -6.66
C ASP A 145 -2.74 -16.24 -8.12
N GLU A 146 -1.60 -15.65 -8.46
CA GLU A 146 -1.03 -15.71 -9.82
C GLU A 146 -0.37 -17.07 -10.13
N GLY A 147 -0.47 -18.04 -9.22
CA GLY A 147 0.00 -19.42 -9.39
C GLY A 147 1.49 -19.61 -9.10
N ASN A 148 2.34 -18.60 -9.29
CA ASN A 148 3.76 -18.62 -8.94
C ASN A 148 4.11 -17.71 -7.73
N HIS A 149 3.35 -16.63 -7.53
CA HIS A 149 3.45 -15.72 -6.39
C HIS A 149 2.04 -15.22 -6.01
N TRP A 150 1.96 -14.54 -4.88
CA TRP A 150 0.79 -13.79 -4.47
C TRP A 150 1.00 -12.33 -4.80
N ASP A 151 0.08 -11.74 -5.53
CA ASP A 151 0.02 -10.29 -5.74
C ASP A 151 -1.04 -9.69 -4.81
N VAL A 152 -0.61 -8.92 -3.81
CA VAL A 152 -1.49 -8.42 -2.73
C VAL A 152 -1.65 -6.92 -2.80
N LEU A 153 -2.89 -6.47 -2.92
CA LEU A 153 -3.29 -5.07 -2.89
C LEU A 153 -3.80 -4.66 -1.50
N TYR A 154 -3.17 -3.65 -0.92
CA TYR A 154 -3.47 -3.13 0.41
C TYR A 154 -4.22 -1.79 0.33
N TYR A 155 -5.53 -1.83 0.59
CA TYR A 155 -6.33 -0.62 0.80
C TYR A 155 -6.17 -0.08 2.22
N SER A 156 -5.95 -0.95 3.21
CA SER A 156 -5.84 -0.65 4.64
C SER A 156 -4.74 -1.48 5.34
N CYS A 157 -4.43 -1.13 6.59
CA CYS A 157 -3.49 -1.86 7.46
C CYS A 157 -3.94 -3.31 7.80
N GLY A 158 -5.17 -3.69 7.49
CA GLY A 158 -5.75 -4.96 7.95
C GLY A 158 -6.03 -5.04 9.46
N CYS A 159 -5.65 -3.99 10.18
CA CYS A 159 -6.13 -3.62 11.50
C CYS A 159 -7.48 -2.89 11.37
#